data_AF-A0A4Y9KWI8-F1
#
_entry.id   AF-A0A4Y9KWI8-F1
#
_cell.length_a   1.000
_cell.length_b   1.000
_cell.length_c   1.000
_cell.angle_alpha   90.00
_cell.angle_beta   90.00
_cell.angle_gamma   90.00
#
_symmetry.space_group_name_H-M   'P 1'
#
loop_
_entity.id
_entity.type
_entity.pdbx_description
1 polymer ?
#
loop_
_entity_poly.entity_id
_entity_poly.type
_entity_poly.pdbx_seq_one_letter_code
_entity_poly.pdbx_strand_id
1 'polypeptide(L)'
;MPLLRTSLLSAEPSGVLESLDELFALAHAMEQEAADKYDSLAKEMRVQGKDDLAEVFTHLAAAEREHMDSVTQWSQSRRGKRPDPAMVRWEAPEALAPDAAAEVKTSRLMTPYRALAIAVRNEERAFAFWSYLAAYSHDPEVKKASEAMAKEELGHVATLRKERRRAYHREHERSNVETALPQIDAPRLERRLVAQLGDMEQRLSGPAAVRIRDLRQQTVEMADAAAGVGSFAASMERKGPLEIAEALVDGYLDGAERSNDAAHLESLQQLAERAISRLAWLRSLAMD
;
A
#
# COMPACT_ATOMS: atom_id res chain seq x y z
N MET A 1 -0.28 -0.51 25.57
CA MET A 1 0.46 -1.50 24.75
C MET A 1 -0.10 -2.88 25.09
N PRO A 2 -0.49 -3.67 24.10
CA PRO A 2 0.51 -4.19 23.18
C PRO A 2 0.32 -3.68 21.76
N LEU A 3 1.45 -3.44 21.12
CA LEU A 3 1.61 -3.47 19.68
C LEU A 3 0.76 -4.64 19.16
N LEU A 4 -0.30 -4.36 18.42
CA LEU A 4 -0.75 -5.31 17.41
C LEU A 4 0.42 -5.37 16.42
N ARG A 5 1.41 -6.20 16.71
CA ARG A 5 2.33 -6.71 15.70
C ARG A 5 1.41 -7.45 14.74
N THR A 6 0.96 -6.76 13.69
CA THR A 6 0.34 -7.42 12.56
C THR A 6 1.35 -8.48 12.13
N SER A 7 0.98 -9.75 12.27
CA SER A 7 1.86 -10.84 11.88
C SER A 7 2.28 -10.59 10.43
N LEU A 8 3.60 -10.66 10.17
CA LEU A 8 4.11 -10.51 8.80
C LEU A 8 3.57 -11.66 7.92
N LEU A 9 3.40 -12.83 8.51
CA LEU A 9 2.69 -13.95 7.89
C LEU A 9 1.19 -13.81 8.16
N SER A 10 0.42 -13.60 7.09
CA SER A 10 -1.05 -13.56 7.15
C SER A 10 -1.68 -14.94 7.37
N ALA A 11 -0.97 -16.01 7.05
CA ALA A 11 -1.29 -17.40 7.34
C ALA A 11 0.01 -18.21 7.49
N GLU A 12 -0.05 -19.36 8.16
CA GLU A 12 1.06 -20.33 8.12
C GLU A 12 1.22 -20.86 6.69
N PRO A 13 2.46 -20.95 6.16
CA PRO A 13 2.73 -21.61 4.89
C PRO A 13 2.15 -23.03 4.86
N SER A 14 1.59 -23.43 3.71
CA SER A 14 0.78 -24.64 3.55
C SER A 14 1.55 -25.96 3.66
N GLY A 15 2.86 -25.94 3.93
CA GLY A 15 3.69 -27.12 4.06
C GLY A 15 5.17 -26.84 4.33
N VAL A 16 5.98 -27.89 4.18
CA VAL A 16 7.45 -27.85 4.25
C VAL A 16 8.02 -28.27 2.90
N LEU A 17 9.05 -27.57 2.40
CA LEU A 17 9.71 -27.92 1.14
C LEU A 17 10.48 -29.24 1.30
N GLU A 18 10.28 -30.18 0.38
CA GLU A 18 10.87 -31.52 0.45
C GLU A 18 12.24 -31.60 -0.25
N SER A 19 12.60 -30.58 -1.04
CA SER A 19 13.89 -30.56 -1.74
C SER A 19 14.34 -29.16 -2.17
N LEU A 20 15.63 -29.04 -2.52
CA LEU A 20 16.17 -27.82 -3.15
C LEU A 20 15.52 -27.52 -4.50
N ASP A 21 15.07 -28.52 -5.24
CA ASP A 21 14.41 -28.29 -6.54
C ASP A 21 13.08 -27.56 -6.35
N GLU A 22 12.32 -27.94 -5.31
CA GLU A 22 11.08 -27.24 -4.92
C GLU A 22 11.36 -25.82 -4.43
N LEU A 23 12.42 -25.64 -3.63
CA LEU A 23 12.83 -24.32 -3.16
C LEU A 23 13.15 -23.37 -4.32
N PHE A 24 13.95 -23.80 -5.29
CA PHE A 24 14.31 -22.97 -6.43
C PHE A 24 13.11 -22.68 -7.34
N ALA A 25 12.23 -23.65 -7.53
CA ALA A 25 11.00 -23.45 -8.29
C ALA A 25 10.10 -22.41 -7.61
N LEU A 26 9.90 -22.53 -6.30
CA LEU A 26 9.09 -21.59 -5.52
C LEU A 26 9.69 -20.18 -5.50
N ALA A 27 11.00 -20.05 -5.22
CA ALA A 27 11.67 -18.76 -5.22
C ALA A 27 11.52 -18.07 -6.57
N HIS A 28 11.82 -18.78 -7.67
CA HIS A 28 11.68 -18.22 -9.02
C HIS A 28 10.22 -17.81 -9.32
N ALA A 29 9.23 -18.57 -8.86
CA ALA A 29 7.82 -18.23 -9.05
C ALA A 29 7.42 -16.96 -8.29
N MET A 30 7.88 -16.80 -7.05
CA MET A 30 7.64 -15.59 -6.24
C MET A 30 8.23 -14.34 -6.91
N GLU A 31 9.49 -14.41 -7.37
CA GLU A 31 10.14 -13.29 -8.06
C GLU A 31 9.43 -12.93 -9.38
N GLN A 32 9.03 -13.95 -10.16
CA GLN A 32 8.30 -13.74 -11.41
C GLN A 32 6.94 -13.07 -11.18
N GLU A 33 6.20 -13.51 -10.16
CA GLU A 33 4.92 -12.90 -9.80
C GLU A 33 5.10 -11.43 -9.38
N ALA A 34 6.12 -11.14 -8.57
CA ALA A 34 6.45 -9.78 -8.14
C ALA A 34 6.81 -8.88 -9.33
N ALA A 35 7.66 -9.36 -10.24
CA ALA A 35 8.04 -8.65 -11.46
C ALA A 35 6.81 -8.29 -12.32
N ASP A 36 5.94 -9.28 -12.58
CA ASP A 36 4.74 -9.10 -13.40
C ASP A 36 3.75 -8.13 -12.74
N LYS A 37 3.61 -8.21 -11.42
CA LYS A 37 2.74 -7.32 -10.64
C LYS A 37 3.24 -5.88 -10.71
N TYR A 38 4.54 -5.65 -10.49
CA TYR A 38 5.12 -4.32 -10.55
C TYR A 38 5.10 -3.76 -11.98
N ASP A 39 5.30 -4.57 -13.02
CA ASP A 39 5.13 -4.12 -14.41
C ASP A 39 3.67 -3.71 -14.71
N SER A 40 2.69 -4.45 -14.19
CA SER A 40 1.27 -4.11 -14.29
C SER A 40 0.96 -2.77 -13.61
N LEU A 41 1.46 -2.58 -12.38
CA LEU A 41 1.30 -1.33 -11.65
C LEU A 41 2.00 -0.15 -12.34
N ALA A 42 3.20 -0.36 -12.91
CA ALA A 42 3.91 0.67 -13.66
C ALA A 42 3.11 1.13 -14.89
N LYS A 43 2.51 0.19 -15.64
CA LYS A 43 1.64 0.52 -16.79
C LYS A 43 0.40 1.30 -16.36
N GLU A 44 -0.26 0.87 -15.30
CA GLU A 44 -1.43 1.54 -14.73
C GLU A 44 -1.12 2.98 -14.30
N MET A 45 0.01 3.19 -13.60
CA MET A 45 0.41 4.53 -13.18
C MET A 45 0.68 5.46 -14.36
N ARG A 46 1.24 4.96 -15.47
CA ARG A 46 1.39 5.75 -16.71
C ARG A 46 0.06 6.14 -17.31
N VAL A 47 -0.92 5.23 -17.35
CA VAL A 47 -2.28 5.53 -17.83
C VAL A 47 -2.94 6.63 -16.98
N GLN A 48 -2.66 6.63 -15.67
CA GLN A 48 -3.14 7.66 -14.75
C GLN A 48 -2.31 8.96 -14.77
N GLY A 49 -1.25 9.05 -15.59
CA GLY A 49 -0.34 10.22 -15.65
C GLY A 49 0.53 10.41 -14.40
N LYS A 50 0.75 9.34 -13.63
CA LYS A 50 1.54 9.32 -12.39
C LYS A 50 2.97 8.83 -12.68
N ASP A 51 3.73 9.59 -13.47
CA ASP A 51 5.04 9.16 -13.97
C ASP A 51 6.07 8.84 -12.87
N ASP A 52 6.14 9.66 -11.81
CA ASP A 52 7.02 9.43 -10.66
C ASP A 52 6.76 8.06 -10.00
N LEU A 53 5.49 7.60 -9.97
CA LEU A 53 5.11 6.29 -9.43
C LEU A 53 5.38 5.16 -10.43
N ALA A 54 5.15 5.41 -11.72
CA ALA A 54 5.46 4.43 -12.76
C ALA A 54 6.95 4.09 -12.79
N GLU A 55 7.82 5.08 -12.56
CA GLU A 55 9.27 4.90 -12.44
C GLU A 55 9.62 4.00 -11.24
N VAL A 56 9.04 4.26 -10.07
CA VAL A 56 9.24 3.40 -8.87
C VAL A 56 8.90 1.94 -9.17
N PHE A 57 7.72 1.67 -9.74
CA PHE A 57 7.32 0.29 -10.04
C PHE A 57 8.14 -0.34 -11.15
N THR A 58 8.64 0.44 -12.12
CA THR A 58 9.55 -0.06 -13.15
C THR A 58 10.89 -0.50 -12.53
N HIS A 59 11.40 0.27 -11.57
CA HIS A 59 12.62 -0.11 -10.85
C HIS A 59 12.42 -1.35 -9.98
N LEU A 60 11.28 -1.46 -9.28
CA LEU A 60 10.96 -2.66 -8.51
C LEU A 60 10.88 -3.89 -9.42
N ALA A 61 10.14 -3.82 -10.53
CA ALA A 61 10.07 -4.93 -11.48
C ALA A 61 11.44 -5.33 -12.07
N ALA A 62 12.34 -4.36 -12.26
CA ALA A 62 13.70 -4.64 -12.72
C ALA A 62 14.52 -5.39 -11.67
N ALA A 63 14.41 -5.00 -10.39
CA ALA A 63 15.08 -5.70 -9.28
C ALA A 63 14.62 -7.16 -9.18
N GLU A 64 13.30 -7.43 -9.26
CA GLU A 64 12.79 -8.81 -9.19
C GLU A 64 13.29 -9.69 -10.34
N ARG A 65 13.47 -9.11 -11.54
CA ARG A 65 14.08 -9.84 -12.66
C ARG A 65 15.55 -10.19 -12.40
N GLU A 66 16.31 -9.30 -11.75
CA GLU A 66 17.68 -9.59 -11.33
C GLU A 66 17.72 -10.72 -10.27
N HIS A 67 16.70 -10.81 -9.41
CA HIS A 67 16.56 -11.92 -8.45
C HIS A 67 16.21 -13.23 -9.15
N MET A 68 15.31 -13.23 -10.13
CA MET A 68 15.02 -14.42 -10.95
C MET A 68 16.27 -14.99 -11.62
N ASP A 69 17.11 -14.11 -12.18
CA ASP A 69 18.39 -14.49 -12.79
C ASP A 69 19.34 -15.09 -11.74
N SER A 70 19.39 -14.50 -10.55
CA SER A 70 20.20 -14.98 -9.42
C SER A 70 19.74 -16.36 -8.93
N VAL A 71 18.44 -16.57 -8.74
CA VAL A 71 17.84 -17.88 -8.39
C VAL A 71 18.11 -18.92 -9.49
N THR A 72 17.99 -18.53 -10.76
CA THR A 72 18.27 -19.41 -11.89
C THR A 72 19.74 -19.85 -11.91
N GLN A 73 20.67 -18.92 -11.72
CA GLN A 73 22.09 -19.21 -11.64
C GLN A 73 22.42 -20.10 -10.44
N TRP A 74 21.78 -19.83 -9.29
CA TRP A 74 21.98 -20.61 -8.08
C TRP A 74 21.50 -22.05 -8.26
N SER A 75 20.30 -22.25 -8.82
CA SER A 75 19.76 -23.57 -9.17
C SER A 75 20.68 -24.32 -10.12
N GLN A 76 21.16 -23.66 -11.19
CA GLN A 76 22.11 -24.26 -12.13
C GLN A 76 23.41 -24.70 -11.44
N SER A 77 23.94 -23.88 -10.52
CA SER A 77 25.18 -24.20 -9.79
C SER A 77 25.03 -25.38 -8.82
N ARG A 78 23.86 -25.52 -8.18
CA ARG A 78 23.61 -26.52 -7.14
C ARG A 78 23.01 -27.82 -7.66
N ARG A 79 22.24 -27.75 -8.75
CA ARG A 79 21.40 -28.85 -9.26
C ARG A 79 21.68 -29.17 -10.73
N GLY A 80 22.47 -28.36 -11.42
CA GLY A 80 22.80 -28.56 -12.83
C GLY A 80 21.66 -28.29 -13.81
N LYS A 81 20.55 -27.72 -13.32
CA LYS A 81 19.34 -27.42 -14.10
C LYS A 81 18.74 -26.08 -13.67
N ARG A 82 17.87 -25.53 -14.51
CA ARG A 82 17.04 -24.37 -14.17
C ARG A 82 15.90 -24.77 -13.22
N PRO A 83 15.30 -23.81 -12.48
CA PRO A 83 14.08 -24.05 -11.74
C PRO A 83 12.97 -24.59 -12.66
N ASP A 84 12.27 -25.63 -12.19
CA ASP A 84 11.15 -26.23 -12.93
C ASP A 84 9.83 -25.72 -12.34
N PRO A 85 9.04 -24.91 -13.06
CA PRO A 85 7.76 -24.40 -12.56
C PRO A 85 6.77 -25.50 -12.14
N ALA A 86 6.86 -26.70 -12.72
CA ALA A 86 5.99 -27.82 -12.35
C ALA A 86 6.26 -28.35 -10.92
N MET A 87 7.37 -27.95 -10.30
CA MET A 87 7.73 -28.32 -8.93
C MET A 87 7.14 -27.37 -7.88
N VAL A 88 6.47 -26.29 -8.29
CA VAL A 88 5.73 -25.41 -7.37
C VAL A 88 4.46 -26.14 -6.93
N ARG A 89 4.50 -26.74 -5.73
CA ARG A 89 3.39 -27.53 -5.17
C ARG A 89 2.39 -26.71 -4.36
N TRP A 90 2.73 -25.46 -4.04
CA TRP A 90 1.90 -24.58 -3.22
C TRP A 90 1.45 -23.38 -4.04
N GLU A 91 0.36 -22.76 -3.61
CA GLU A 91 0.14 -21.36 -3.98
C GLU A 91 1.29 -20.55 -3.36
N ALA A 92 2.11 -19.94 -4.21
CA ALA A 92 3.14 -19.02 -3.76
C ALA A 92 2.46 -17.88 -2.98
N PRO A 93 3.08 -17.37 -1.90
CA PRO A 93 2.56 -16.19 -1.23
C PRO A 93 2.43 -15.05 -2.25
N GLU A 94 1.26 -14.42 -2.31
CA GLU A 94 1.04 -13.32 -3.24
C GLU A 94 2.09 -12.22 -3.02
N ALA A 95 2.74 -11.80 -4.12
CA ALA A 95 3.78 -10.78 -4.10
C ALA A 95 3.26 -9.40 -3.68
N LEU A 96 1.95 -9.19 -3.67
CA LEU A 96 1.35 -8.00 -3.10
C LEU A 96 -0.05 -8.35 -2.63
N ALA A 97 -0.29 -8.24 -1.32
CA ALA A 97 -1.59 -8.54 -0.74
C ALA A 97 -2.71 -7.77 -1.48
N PRO A 98 -3.91 -8.36 -1.65
CA PRO A 98 -4.94 -7.77 -2.50
C PRO A 98 -5.36 -6.36 -2.09
N ASP A 99 -5.37 -6.10 -0.78
CA ASP A 99 -5.64 -4.79 -0.18
C ASP A 99 -4.58 -3.76 -0.55
N ALA A 100 -3.29 -4.10 -0.42
CA ALA A 100 -2.19 -3.23 -0.81
C ALA A 100 -2.18 -2.96 -2.33
N ALA A 101 -2.49 -3.98 -3.14
CA ALA A 101 -2.58 -3.82 -4.59
C ALA A 101 -3.75 -2.92 -4.99
N ALA A 102 -4.89 -3.05 -4.31
CA ALA A 102 -6.04 -2.17 -4.51
C ALA A 102 -5.74 -0.74 -4.06
N GLU A 103 -5.03 -0.56 -2.94
CA GLU A 103 -4.63 0.76 -2.44
C GLU A 103 -3.75 1.50 -3.45
N VAL A 104 -2.72 0.86 -3.99
CA VAL A 104 -1.84 1.45 -5.02
C VAL A 104 -2.63 1.90 -6.25
N LYS A 105 -3.58 1.07 -6.70
CA LYS A 105 -4.35 1.35 -7.92
C LYS A 105 -5.37 2.47 -7.74
N THR A 106 -6.02 2.50 -6.59
CA THR A 106 -7.23 3.32 -6.37
C THR A 106 -6.94 4.62 -5.64
N SER A 107 -5.87 4.69 -4.83
CA SER A 107 -5.59 5.90 -4.07
C SER A 107 -5.14 7.04 -4.97
N ARG A 108 -5.79 8.19 -4.81
CA ARG A 108 -5.41 9.47 -5.40
C ARG A 108 -4.26 10.13 -4.65
N LEU A 109 -4.05 9.75 -3.38
CA LEU A 109 -2.95 10.20 -2.53
C LEU A 109 -1.72 9.27 -2.55
N MET A 110 -1.70 8.23 -3.40
CA MET A 110 -0.52 7.38 -3.55
C MET A 110 0.69 8.21 -3.99
N THR A 111 1.81 8.08 -3.29
CA THR A 111 3.08 8.75 -3.58
C THR A 111 4.22 7.74 -3.71
N PRO A 112 5.35 8.08 -4.36
CA PRO A 112 6.55 7.25 -4.36
C PRO A 112 6.95 6.75 -2.95
N TYR A 113 6.87 7.62 -1.94
CA TYR A 113 7.13 7.24 -0.55
C TYR A 113 6.18 6.14 -0.06
N ARG A 114 4.87 6.28 -0.27
CA ARG A 114 3.86 5.29 0.16
C ARG A 114 4.02 3.97 -0.59
N ALA A 115 4.25 4.01 -1.91
CA ALA A 115 4.51 2.82 -2.72
C ALA A 115 5.75 2.04 -2.24
N LEU A 116 6.85 2.75 -1.93
CA LEU A 116 8.05 2.14 -1.37
C LEU A 116 7.84 1.62 0.06
N ALA A 117 6.93 2.21 0.84
CA ALA A 117 6.56 1.67 2.15
C ALA A 117 5.85 0.31 2.02
N ILE A 118 4.94 0.18 1.04
CA ILE A 118 4.28 -1.08 0.70
C ILE A 118 5.31 -2.12 0.24
N ALA A 119 6.23 -1.75 -0.65
CA ALA A 119 7.29 -2.64 -1.12
C ALA A 119 8.19 -3.12 0.05
N VAL A 120 8.62 -2.24 0.95
CA VAL A 120 9.37 -2.64 2.17
C VAL A 120 8.60 -3.67 2.99
N ARG A 121 7.29 -3.49 3.16
CA ARG A 121 6.46 -4.44 3.90
C ARG A 121 6.38 -5.78 3.18
N ASN A 122 6.38 -5.79 1.84
CA ASN A 122 6.41 -7.03 1.06
C ASN A 122 7.71 -7.82 1.29
N GLU A 123 8.86 -7.15 1.23
CA GLU A 123 10.16 -7.79 1.54
C GLU A 123 10.23 -8.32 2.98
N GLU A 124 9.66 -7.59 3.94
CA GLU A 124 9.58 -8.05 5.33
C GLU A 124 8.71 -9.32 5.46
N ARG A 125 7.68 -9.47 4.62
CA ARG A 125 6.85 -10.68 4.55
C ARG A 125 7.62 -11.83 3.91
N ALA A 126 8.35 -11.59 2.82
CA ALA A 126 9.22 -12.58 2.18
C ALA A 126 10.31 -13.08 3.16
N PHE A 127 10.95 -12.17 3.90
CA PHE A 127 11.89 -12.51 4.96
C PHE A 127 11.26 -13.44 6.01
N ALA A 128 10.07 -13.11 6.50
CA ALA A 128 9.37 -13.91 7.49
C ALA A 128 8.99 -15.29 6.94
N PHE A 129 8.61 -15.36 5.65
CA PHE A 129 8.29 -16.60 4.95
C PHE A 129 9.50 -17.53 4.84
N TRP A 130 10.62 -17.04 4.32
CA TRP A 130 11.84 -17.84 4.22
C TRP A 130 12.40 -18.26 5.58
N SER A 131 12.29 -17.38 6.59
CA SER A 131 12.66 -17.70 7.96
C SER A 131 11.79 -18.82 8.55
N TYR A 132 10.49 -18.82 8.24
CA TYR A 132 9.60 -19.91 8.62
C TYR A 132 10.03 -21.22 7.96
N LEU A 133 10.26 -21.23 6.64
CA LEU A 133 10.68 -22.44 5.93
C LEU A 133 12.02 -22.99 6.45
N ALA A 134 12.96 -22.11 6.80
CA ALA A 134 14.21 -22.51 7.44
C ALA A 134 14.00 -23.17 8.81
N ALA A 135 13.07 -22.66 9.61
CA ALA A 135 12.82 -23.16 10.96
C ALA A 135 12.12 -24.54 10.99
N TYR A 136 11.23 -24.79 10.03
CA TYR A 136 10.41 -26.01 9.99
C TYR A 136 10.92 -27.09 9.04
N SER A 137 11.96 -26.81 8.25
CA SER A 137 12.58 -27.82 7.39
C SER A 137 13.43 -28.82 8.18
N HIS A 138 13.27 -30.10 7.85
CA HIS A 138 14.08 -31.20 8.37
C HIS A 138 15.28 -31.53 7.46
N ASP A 139 15.32 -30.98 6.24
CA ASP A 139 16.45 -31.13 5.32
C ASP A 139 17.49 -30.01 5.57
N PRO A 140 18.73 -30.34 5.97
CA PRO A 140 19.77 -29.35 6.24
C PRO A 140 20.10 -28.43 5.06
N GLU A 141 20.02 -28.92 3.82
CA GLU A 141 20.31 -28.11 2.63
C GLU A 141 19.17 -27.14 2.33
N VAL A 142 17.92 -27.59 2.44
CA VAL A 142 16.74 -26.71 2.30
C VAL A 142 16.74 -25.64 3.39
N LYS A 143 17.04 -26.01 4.63
CA LYS A 143 17.19 -25.06 5.73
C LYS A 143 18.22 -23.98 5.39
N LYS A 144 19.43 -24.38 4.99
CA LYS A 144 20.52 -23.46 4.66
C LYS A 144 20.17 -22.56 3.47
N ALA A 145 19.46 -23.08 2.46
CA ALA A 145 19.01 -22.31 1.32
C ALA A 145 17.92 -21.29 1.71
N SER A 146 16.93 -21.69 2.52
CA SER A 146 15.92 -20.78 3.05
C SER A 146 16.52 -19.67 3.93
N GLU A 147 17.54 -19.99 4.75
CA GLU A 147 18.28 -18.97 5.51
C GLU A 147 19.01 -17.96 4.58
N ALA A 148 19.53 -18.43 3.44
CA ALA A 148 20.18 -17.57 2.46
C ALA A 148 19.17 -16.63 1.78
N MET A 149 18.01 -17.14 1.36
CA MET A 149 16.90 -16.33 0.83
C MET A 149 16.47 -15.27 1.85
N ALA A 150 16.21 -15.67 3.11
CA ALA A 150 15.83 -14.73 4.16
C ALA A 150 16.88 -13.61 4.35
N LYS A 151 18.17 -13.94 4.26
CA LYS A 151 19.24 -12.94 4.36
C LYS A 151 19.23 -11.96 3.18
N GLU A 152 18.92 -12.43 1.99
CA GLU A 152 18.79 -11.61 0.77
C GLU A 152 17.65 -10.58 0.92
N GLU A 153 16.48 -11.02 1.41
CA GLU A 153 15.35 -10.11 1.66
C GLU A 153 15.68 -8.99 2.65
N LEU A 154 16.50 -9.25 3.67
CA LEU A 154 16.97 -8.19 4.57
C LEU A 154 17.82 -7.15 3.85
N GLY A 155 18.57 -7.55 2.83
CA GLY A 155 19.28 -6.67 1.91
C GLY A 155 18.32 -5.78 1.12
N HIS A 156 17.24 -6.36 0.59
CA HIS A 156 16.19 -5.63 -0.14
C HIS A 156 15.48 -4.62 0.77
N VAL A 157 15.06 -5.04 1.95
CA VAL A 157 14.49 -4.15 2.99
C VAL A 157 15.40 -2.95 3.24
N ALA A 158 16.71 -3.16 3.38
CA ALA A 158 17.65 -2.08 3.63
C ALA A 158 17.75 -1.09 2.46
N THR A 159 17.83 -1.61 1.23
CA THR A 159 17.86 -0.82 -0.01
C THR A 159 16.57 -0.02 -0.19
N LEU A 160 15.40 -0.68 -0.10
CA LEU A 160 14.11 -0.02 -0.25
C LEU A 160 13.85 1.03 0.83
N ARG A 161 14.27 0.79 2.09
CA ARG A 161 14.20 1.81 3.14
C ARG A 161 15.06 3.04 2.82
N LYS A 162 16.18 2.88 2.11
CA LYS A 162 17.01 4.01 1.66
C LYS A 162 16.31 4.79 0.55
N GLU A 163 15.73 4.10 -0.45
CA GLU A 163 14.96 4.76 -1.50
C GLU A 163 13.72 5.45 -0.95
N ARG A 164 13.03 4.82 0.02
CA ARG A 164 11.89 5.42 0.72
C ARG A 164 12.28 6.71 1.43
N ARG A 165 13.45 6.77 2.09
CA ARG A 165 13.95 8.02 2.69
C ARG A 165 14.25 9.09 1.63
N ARG A 166 14.81 8.71 0.48
CA ARG A 166 15.04 9.65 -0.63
C ARG A 166 13.73 10.20 -1.17
N ALA A 167 12.72 9.34 -1.36
CA ALA A 167 11.38 9.75 -1.77
C ALA A 167 10.75 10.70 -0.74
N TYR A 168 10.85 10.37 0.55
CA TYR A 168 10.41 11.24 1.64
C TYR A 168 11.03 12.64 1.55
N HIS A 169 12.35 12.75 1.36
CA HIS A 169 13.02 14.04 1.24
C HIS A 169 12.60 14.81 -0.02
N ARG A 170 12.49 14.15 -1.18
CA ARG A 170 11.99 14.80 -2.41
C ARG A 170 10.57 15.34 -2.22
N GLU A 171 9.71 14.54 -1.60
CA GLU A 171 8.34 14.94 -1.27
C GLU A 171 8.33 16.08 -0.25
N HIS A 172 9.16 16.02 0.80
CA HIS A 172 9.23 17.07 1.83
C HIS A 172 9.92 18.34 1.36
N GLU A 173 10.83 18.31 0.40
CA GLU A 173 11.38 19.49 -0.23
C GLU A 173 10.32 20.19 -1.10
N ARG A 174 9.55 19.41 -1.88
CA ARG A 174 8.36 19.93 -2.59
C ARG A 174 7.33 20.47 -1.59
N SER A 175 7.08 19.75 -0.51
CA SER A 175 6.15 20.17 0.52
C SER A 175 6.67 21.35 1.33
N ASN A 176 7.97 21.54 1.54
CA ASN A 176 8.54 22.72 2.23
C ASN A 176 8.27 24.02 1.46
N VAL A 177 8.21 23.94 0.14
CA VAL A 177 7.69 25.01 -0.71
C VAL A 177 6.18 25.19 -0.52
N GLU A 178 5.44 24.11 -0.28
CA GLU A 178 4.01 24.16 0.07
C GLU A 178 3.70 24.49 1.54
N THR A 179 4.57 24.27 2.53
CA THR A 179 4.36 24.64 3.95
C THR A 179 4.62 26.12 4.19
N ALA A 180 5.28 26.79 3.23
CA ALA A 180 5.22 28.25 3.13
C ALA A 180 3.81 28.72 2.70
N LEU A 181 2.99 27.85 2.11
CA LEU A 181 1.58 28.13 1.87
C LEU A 181 0.77 27.91 3.15
N PRO A 182 -0.37 28.61 3.29
CA PRO A 182 -1.25 28.45 4.45
C PRO A 182 -1.64 26.97 4.66
N GLN A 183 -1.62 26.52 5.90
CA GLN A 183 -2.25 25.25 6.29
C GLN A 183 -3.73 25.50 6.60
N ILE A 184 -4.53 24.46 6.41
CA ILE A 184 -5.97 24.49 6.69
C ILE A 184 -6.35 23.28 7.53
N ASP A 185 -7.44 23.41 8.28
CA ASP A 185 -7.99 22.37 9.14
C ASP A 185 -9.02 21.51 8.39
N ALA A 186 -9.40 20.38 9.01
CA ALA A 186 -10.41 19.47 8.47
C ALA A 186 -11.77 20.17 8.20
N PRO A 187 -12.30 21.05 9.08
CA PRO A 187 -13.54 21.78 8.82
C PRO A 187 -13.53 22.55 7.49
N ARG A 188 -12.40 23.16 7.13
CA ARG A 188 -12.29 23.87 5.85
C ARG A 188 -12.35 22.92 4.66
N LEU A 189 -11.69 21.77 4.72
CA LEU A 189 -11.78 20.75 3.68
C LEU A 189 -13.16 20.08 3.62
N GLU A 190 -13.80 19.80 4.75
CA GLU A 190 -15.17 19.26 4.79
C GLU A 190 -16.15 20.23 4.11
N ARG A 191 -16.09 21.53 4.42
CA ARG A 191 -16.93 22.54 3.73
C ARG A 191 -16.66 22.61 2.24
N ARG A 192 -15.40 22.46 1.82
CA ARG A 192 -15.06 22.39 0.40
C ARG A 192 -15.67 21.15 -0.26
N LEU A 193 -15.61 20.00 0.41
CA LEU A 193 -16.23 18.77 -0.06
C LEU A 193 -17.76 18.89 -0.11
N VAL A 194 -18.41 19.52 0.88
CA VAL A 194 -19.86 19.81 0.85
C VAL A 194 -20.25 20.53 -0.43
N ALA A 195 -19.48 21.55 -0.83
CA ALA A 195 -19.75 22.30 -2.06
C ALA A 195 -19.65 21.40 -3.30
N GLN A 196 -18.59 20.58 -3.40
CA GLN A 196 -18.40 19.66 -4.53
C GLN A 196 -19.46 18.56 -4.58
N LEU A 197 -19.88 18.02 -3.44
CA LEU A 197 -20.99 17.07 -3.36
C LEU A 197 -22.31 17.71 -3.81
N GLY A 198 -22.54 18.98 -3.51
CA GLY A 198 -23.69 19.74 -4.02
C GLY A 198 -23.68 19.88 -5.55
N ASP A 199 -22.52 20.18 -6.13
CA ASP A 199 -22.36 20.24 -7.60
C ASP A 199 -22.59 18.88 -8.27
N MET A 200 -22.20 17.79 -7.61
CA MET A 200 -22.45 16.42 -8.06
C MET A 200 -23.94 16.03 -7.91
N GLU A 201 -24.59 16.42 -6.81
CA GLU A 201 -26.01 16.16 -6.54
C GLU A 201 -26.89 16.64 -7.71
N GLN A 202 -26.57 17.80 -8.28
CA GLN A 202 -27.30 18.37 -9.43
C GLN A 202 -27.25 17.51 -10.70
N ARG A 203 -26.28 16.59 -10.81
CA ARG A 203 -26.07 15.74 -11.99
C ARG A 203 -26.58 14.31 -11.79
N LEU A 204 -26.96 13.95 -10.57
CA LEU A 204 -27.43 12.62 -10.22
C LEU A 204 -28.95 12.57 -10.20
N SER A 205 -29.52 11.37 -10.28
CA SER A 205 -30.96 11.13 -10.22
C SER A 205 -31.27 9.82 -9.50
N GLY A 206 -32.53 9.67 -9.06
CA GLY A 206 -32.99 8.45 -8.40
C GLY A 206 -32.26 8.17 -7.07
N PRO A 207 -31.97 6.89 -6.74
CA PRO A 207 -31.34 6.51 -5.47
C PRO A 207 -29.98 7.18 -5.22
N ALA A 208 -29.19 7.42 -6.27
CA ALA A 208 -27.89 8.07 -6.15
C ALA A 208 -28.01 9.53 -5.69
N ALA A 209 -29.03 10.26 -6.16
CA ALA A 209 -29.31 11.63 -5.73
C ALA A 209 -29.77 11.72 -4.26
N VAL A 210 -30.52 10.72 -3.79
CA VAL A 210 -30.89 10.63 -2.36
C VAL A 210 -29.64 10.37 -1.52
N ARG A 211 -28.83 9.39 -1.93
CA ARG A 211 -27.62 9.01 -1.19
C ARG A 211 -26.59 10.14 -1.11
N ILE A 212 -26.35 10.88 -2.19
CA ILE A 212 -25.40 11.99 -2.15
C ILE A 212 -25.88 13.14 -1.28
N ARG A 213 -27.20 13.39 -1.21
CA ARG A 213 -27.78 14.40 -0.33
C ARG A 213 -27.55 14.04 1.13
N ASP A 214 -27.78 12.77 1.50
CA ASP A 214 -27.52 12.28 2.85
C ASP A 214 -26.04 12.41 3.21
N LEU A 215 -25.14 12.03 2.30
CA LEU A 215 -23.70 12.18 2.50
C LEU A 215 -23.27 13.64 2.61
N ARG A 216 -23.87 14.54 1.82
CA ARG A 216 -23.62 15.98 1.90
C ARG A 216 -24.04 16.53 3.26
N GLN A 217 -25.20 16.12 3.78
CA GLN A 217 -25.67 16.51 5.11
C GLN A 217 -24.74 15.98 6.21
N GLN A 218 -24.33 14.71 6.15
CA GLN A 218 -23.34 14.15 7.07
C GLN A 218 -22.00 14.90 7.03
N THR A 219 -21.56 15.31 5.83
CA THR A 219 -20.32 16.08 5.63
C THR A 219 -20.40 17.47 6.28
N VAL A 220 -21.59 18.11 6.29
CA VAL A 220 -21.81 19.36 7.04
C VAL A 220 -21.63 19.12 8.54
N GLU A 221 -22.27 18.08 9.09
CA GLU A 221 -22.14 17.74 10.52
C GLU A 221 -20.70 17.41 10.92
N MET A 222 -19.98 16.69 10.04
CA MET A 222 -18.56 16.39 10.23
C MET A 222 -17.69 17.65 10.24
N ALA A 223 -18.00 18.65 9.41
CA ALA A 223 -17.28 19.93 9.41
C ALA A 223 -17.34 20.65 10.76
N ASP A 224 -18.49 20.56 11.44
CA ASP A 224 -18.69 21.18 12.75
C ASP A 224 -18.00 20.37 13.87
N ALA A 225 -18.02 19.04 13.76
CA ALA A 225 -17.40 18.13 14.72
C ALA A 225 -15.87 18.06 14.61
N ALA A 226 -15.28 18.37 13.45
CA ALA A 226 -13.85 18.24 13.17
C ALA A 226 -13.00 19.46 13.60
N ALA A 227 -13.51 20.35 14.46
CA ALA A 227 -12.81 21.58 14.84
C ALA A 227 -11.40 21.30 15.41
N GLY A 228 -10.38 21.92 14.83
CA GLY A 228 -8.98 21.75 15.27
C GLY A 228 -8.34 20.42 14.87
N VAL A 229 -9.01 19.61 14.04
CA VAL A 229 -8.49 18.33 13.56
C VAL A 229 -7.73 18.51 12.24
N GLY A 230 -6.58 17.85 12.14
CA GLY A 230 -5.79 17.76 10.92
C GLY A 230 -5.02 19.05 10.56
N SER A 231 -4.00 18.89 9.72
CA SER A 231 -3.30 20.00 9.08
C SER A 231 -3.04 19.60 7.63
N PHE A 232 -3.68 20.31 6.71
CA PHE A 232 -3.60 20.03 5.28
C PHE A 232 -3.02 21.22 4.55
N ALA A 233 -2.27 20.96 3.48
CA ALA A 233 -1.84 22.03 2.59
C ALA A 233 -3.06 22.73 1.96
N ALA A 234 -3.10 24.06 1.93
CA ALA A 234 -4.20 24.80 1.29
C ALA A 234 -4.39 24.47 -0.19
N SER A 235 -3.39 23.87 -0.86
CA SER A 235 -3.53 23.35 -2.22
C SER A 235 -4.60 22.25 -2.35
N MET A 236 -4.95 21.57 -1.26
CA MET A 236 -6.01 20.54 -1.22
C MET A 236 -7.40 21.08 -1.53
N GLU A 237 -7.71 22.34 -1.24
CA GLU A 237 -9.01 22.92 -1.60
C GLU A 237 -9.28 22.95 -3.11
N ARG A 238 -8.21 22.90 -3.91
CA ARG A 238 -8.28 22.90 -5.38
C ARG A 238 -8.41 21.49 -5.98
N LYS A 239 -8.29 20.44 -5.17
CA LYS A 239 -8.38 19.06 -5.63
C LYS A 239 -9.83 18.60 -5.80
N GLY A 240 -10.01 17.46 -6.44
CA GLY A 240 -11.31 16.85 -6.66
C GLY A 240 -11.91 16.24 -5.38
N PRO A 241 -13.18 15.80 -5.45
CA PRO A 241 -13.90 15.30 -4.28
C PRO A 241 -13.31 13.99 -3.74
N LEU A 242 -12.74 13.15 -4.60
CA LEU A 242 -12.07 11.91 -4.18
C LEU A 242 -10.77 12.20 -3.43
N GLU A 243 -9.92 13.09 -3.94
CA GLU A 243 -8.69 13.51 -3.28
C GLU A 243 -8.97 14.14 -1.91
N ILE A 244 -9.95 15.04 -1.83
CA ILE A 244 -10.32 15.69 -0.58
C ILE A 244 -10.90 14.67 0.41
N ALA A 245 -11.75 13.75 -0.06
CA ALA A 245 -12.30 12.69 0.79
C ALA A 245 -11.20 11.74 1.33
N GLU A 246 -10.23 11.35 0.50
CA GLU A 246 -9.06 10.57 0.94
C GLU A 246 -8.24 11.34 1.97
N ALA A 247 -7.97 12.63 1.73
CA ALA A 247 -7.17 13.43 2.66
C ALA A 247 -7.85 13.54 4.03
N LEU A 248 -9.17 13.71 4.06
CA LEU A 248 -9.95 13.76 5.29
C LEU A 248 -9.92 12.42 6.04
N VAL A 249 -10.03 11.29 5.33
CA VAL A 249 -9.86 9.95 5.94
C VAL A 249 -8.49 9.84 6.61
N ASP A 250 -7.41 10.12 5.88
CA ASP A 250 -6.05 10.07 6.39
C ASP A 250 -5.89 10.98 7.62
N GLY A 251 -6.41 12.21 7.56
CA GLY A 251 -6.33 13.17 8.66
C GLY A 251 -7.07 12.74 9.93
N TYR A 252 -8.23 12.09 9.81
CA TYR A 252 -8.96 11.58 10.97
C TYR A 252 -8.27 10.35 11.59
N LEU A 253 -7.75 9.44 10.77
CA LEU A 253 -6.99 8.28 11.24
C LEU A 253 -5.69 8.71 11.92
N ASP A 254 -4.91 9.60 11.30
CA ASP A 254 -3.69 10.16 11.87
C ASP A 254 -3.96 10.89 13.20
N GLY A 255 -5.07 11.63 13.27
CA GLY A 255 -5.52 12.26 14.49
C GLY A 255 -5.81 11.24 15.59
N ALA A 256 -6.53 10.17 15.25
CA ALA A 256 -6.90 9.11 16.19
C ALA A 256 -5.65 8.42 16.75
N GLU A 257 -4.68 8.09 15.90
CA GLU A 257 -3.42 7.45 16.31
C GLU A 257 -2.59 8.31 17.29
N ARG A 258 -2.69 9.64 17.18
CA ARG A 258 -1.95 10.59 18.02
C ARG A 258 -2.72 11.02 19.27
N SER A 259 -4.02 10.72 19.35
CA SER A 259 -4.86 11.15 20.46
C SER A 259 -4.49 10.39 21.74
N ASN A 260 -4.31 11.14 22.83
CA ASN A 260 -4.13 10.59 24.17
C ASN A 260 -5.38 10.76 25.05
N ASP A 261 -6.44 11.37 24.51
CA ASP A 261 -7.72 11.57 25.19
C ASP A 261 -8.76 10.59 24.63
N ALA A 262 -9.44 9.87 25.51
CA ALA A 262 -10.36 8.80 25.12
C ALA A 262 -11.60 9.32 24.39
N ALA A 263 -12.16 10.44 24.84
CA ALA A 263 -13.35 11.04 24.21
C ALA A 263 -13.01 11.61 22.83
N HIS A 264 -11.85 12.27 22.71
CA HIS A 264 -11.35 12.76 21.43
C HIS A 264 -11.01 11.62 20.46
N LEU A 265 -10.41 10.53 20.96
CA LEU A 265 -10.15 9.33 20.17
C LEU A 265 -11.45 8.73 19.61
N GLU A 266 -12.46 8.55 20.46
CA GLU A 266 -13.77 8.02 20.03
C GLU A 266 -14.41 8.91 18.97
N SER A 267 -14.37 10.24 19.16
CA SER A 267 -14.88 11.20 18.18
C SER A 267 -14.16 11.09 16.83
N LEU A 268 -12.82 11.00 16.83
CA LEU A 268 -12.02 10.85 15.63
C LEU A 268 -12.28 9.52 14.91
N GLN A 269 -12.47 8.43 15.66
CA GLN A 269 -12.84 7.13 15.09
C GLN A 269 -14.21 7.17 14.40
N GLN A 270 -15.20 7.84 15.00
CA GLN A 270 -16.52 8.04 14.39
C GLN A 270 -16.43 8.90 13.12
N LEU A 271 -15.60 9.96 13.13
CA LEU A 271 -15.33 10.77 11.94
C LEU A 271 -14.66 9.94 10.84
N ALA A 272 -13.67 9.13 11.18
CA ALA A 272 -12.97 8.25 10.24
C ALA A 272 -13.93 7.22 9.62
N GLU A 273 -14.77 6.56 10.40
CA GLU A 273 -15.75 5.57 9.90
C GLU A 273 -16.70 6.19 8.86
N ARG A 274 -17.23 7.38 9.14
CA ARG A 274 -18.11 8.12 8.23
C ARG A 274 -17.35 8.56 6.97
N ALA A 275 -16.13 9.07 7.14
CA ALA A 275 -15.28 9.48 6.03
C ALA A 275 -14.94 8.32 5.09
N ILE A 276 -14.62 7.14 5.65
CA ILE A 276 -14.32 5.90 4.89
C ILE A 276 -15.57 5.46 4.11
N SER A 277 -16.74 5.43 4.77
CA SER A 277 -18.01 5.07 4.13
C SER A 277 -18.36 6.01 2.96
N ARG A 278 -18.13 7.31 3.14
CA ARG A 278 -18.30 8.33 2.10
C ARG A 278 -17.32 8.10 0.94
N LEU A 279 -16.04 7.89 1.23
CA LEU A 279 -15.01 7.64 0.22
C LEU A 279 -15.32 6.38 -0.60
N ALA A 280 -15.74 5.29 0.05
CA ALA A 280 -16.10 4.04 -0.63
C ALA A 280 -17.23 4.26 -1.64
N TRP A 281 -18.26 5.03 -1.25
CA TRP A 281 -19.37 5.35 -2.14
C TRP A 281 -18.97 6.31 -3.29
N LEU A 282 -18.14 7.31 -3.01
CA LEU A 282 -17.60 8.19 -4.07
C LEU A 282 -16.76 7.40 -5.09
N ARG A 283 -16.00 6.41 -4.62
CA ARG A 283 -15.24 5.52 -5.51
C ARG A 283 -16.15 4.66 -6.37
N SER A 284 -17.26 4.14 -5.84
CA SER A 284 -18.18 3.33 -6.66
C SER A 284 -18.79 4.13 -7.82
N LEU A 285 -19.07 5.42 -7.62
CA LEU A 285 -19.56 6.29 -8.70
C LEU A 285 -18.52 6.59 -9.79
N ALA A 286 -17.23 6.49 -9.48
CA ALA A 286 -16.17 6.76 -10.45
C ALA A 286 -15.79 5.52 -11.28
N MET A 287 -16.32 4.35 -10.92
CA MET A 287 -16.15 3.10 -11.67
C MET A 287 -17.29 2.83 -12.66
N ASP A 288 -18.41 3.55 -12.53
CA ASP A 288 -19.57 3.51 -13.42
C ASP A 288 -19.48 4.59 -14.52
#